data_AF-A0A953V6L8-F1
#
_entry.id   AF-A0A953V6L8-F1
#
_cell.length_a   1.000
_cell.length_b   1.000
_cell.length_c   1.000
_cell.angle_alpha   90.00
_cell.angle_beta   90.00
_cell.angle_gamma   90.00
#
_symmetry.space_group_name_H-M   'P 1'
#
loop_
_entity.id
_entity.type
_entity.pdbx_description
1 polymer ?
#
loop_
_entity_poly.entity_id
_entity_poly.type
_entity_poly.pdbx_seq_one_letter_code
_entity_poly.pdbx_strand_id
1 'polypeptide(L)'
;MDERQFYNEKQETKNIPLTCPACRKEDNYPVRWLVRTKKNELPRGAGEEDKKRFALARSYMVRVDELVACRKCRKRFELTGQSVVLISSNAAAPGSADFDPESFGNR
;
A
#
# COMPACT_ATOMS: atom_id res chain seq x y z
N MET A 1 5.16 -23.51 -1.49
CA MET A 1 4.48 -22.77 -0.43
C MET A 1 3.82 -21.56 -1.08
N ASP A 2 2.51 -21.63 -1.33
CA ASP A 2 1.78 -20.56 -2.03
C ASP A 2 1.69 -19.31 -1.16
N GLU A 3 2.63 -18.38 -1.38
CA GLU A 3 2.67 -17.05 -0.77
C GLU A 3 1.36 -16.25 -0.98
N ARG A 4 0.57 -16.65 -1.99
CA ARG A 4 -0.78 -16.15 -2.27
C ARG A 4 -1.79 -16.43 -1.16
N GLN A 5 -1.58 -17.41 -0.30
CA GLN A 5 -2.53 -17.75 0.75
C GLN A 5 -2.49 -16.80 1.96
N PHE A 6 -1.40 -16.04 2.14
CA PHE A 6 -1.20 -15.16 3.29
C PHE A 6 -1.86 -13.78 3.17
N TYR A 7 -2.30 -13.40 1.98
CA TYR A 7 -2.87 -12.08 1.70
C TYR A 7 -4.30 -12.20 1.19
N ASN A 8 -5.20 -11.40 1.75
CA ASN A 8 -6.49 -11.15 1.12
C ASN A 8 -6.29 -10.06 0.07
N GLU A 9 -6.46 -10.43 -1.20
CA GLU A 9 -6.46 -9.51 -2.31
C GLU A 9 -7.89 -9.02 -2.53
N LYS A 10 -8.11 -7.71 -2.41
CA LYS A 10 -9.38 -7.07 -2.76
C LYS A 10 -9.13 -5.99 -3.81
N GLN A 11 -9.92 -6.02 -4.88
CA GLN A 11 -9.95 -4.93 -5.85
C GLN A 11 -10.95 -3.88 -5.38
N GLU A 12 -10.49 -2.64 -5.27
CA GLU A 12 -11.29 -1.48 -4.91
C GLU A 12 -11.13 -0.40 -5.96
N THR A 13 -12.20 0.31 -6.32
CA THR A 13 -12.12 1.44 -7.23
C THR A 13 -12.22 2.72 -6.43
N LYS A 14 -11.20 3.57 -6.49
CA LYS A 14 -11.18 4.87 -5.81
C LYS A 14 -11.19 5.99 -6.83
N ASN A 15 -12.03 6.99 -6.58
CA ASN A 15 -12.09 8.18 -7.40
C ASN A 15 -11.04 9.17 -6.89
N ILE A 16 -10.12 9.57 -7.77
CA ILE A 16 -9.03 10.48 -7.43
C ILE A 16 -9.16 11.74 -8.30
N PRO A 17 -9.06 12.95 -7.72
CA PRO A 17 -8.97 14.17 -8.50
C PRO A 17 -7.62 14.19 -9.24
N LEU A 18 -7.67 14.26 -10.57
CA LEU A 18 -6.48 14.34 -11.41
C LEU A 18 -6.63 15.49 -12.41
N THR A 19 -5.51 16.18 -12.64
CA THR A 19 -5.42 17.24 -13.65
C THR A 19 -4.86 16.65 -14.94
N CYS A 20 -5.60 16.76 -16.04
CA CYS A 20 -5.13 16.28 -17.33
C CYS A 20 -3.97 17.16 -17.85
N PRO A 21 -2.81 16.61 -18.25
CA PRO A 21 -1.70 17.41 -18.77
C PRO A 21 -1.99 18.06 -20.12
N ALA A 22 -2.91 17.50 -20.92
CA ALA A 22 -3.25 18.02 -22.24
C ALA A 22 -4.20 19.22 -22.20
N CYS A 23 -5.25 19.16 -21.38
CA CYS A 23 -6.28 20.21 -21.30
C CYS A 23 -6.31 20.97 -19.97
N ARG A 24 -5.47 20.60 -19.00
CA ARG A 24 -5.34 21.19 -17.65
C ARG A 24 -6.63 21.24 -16.84
N LYS A 25 -7.60 20.37 -17.14
CA LYS A 25 -8.85 20.24 -16.40
C LYS A 25 -8.69 19.25 -15.26
N GLU A 26 -9.14 19.64 -14.08
CA GLU A 26 -9.28 18.77 -12.92
C GLU A 26 -10.62 18.02 -13.02
N ASP A 27 -10.56 16.70 -12.92
CA ASP A 27 -11.72 15.82 -12.98
C ASP A 27 -11.49 14.63 -12.03
N ASN A 28 -12.57 13.97 -11.63
CA ASN A 28 -12.49 12.76 -10.80
C ASN A 28 -12.46 11.52 -11.68
N TYR A 29 -11.36 10.77 -11.61
CA TYR A 29 -11.16 9.55 -12.38
C TYR A 29 -11.26 8.32 -11.46
N PRO A 30 -12.07 7.32 -11.84
CA PRO A 30 -12.08 6.05 -11.13
C PRO A 30 -10.80 5.29 -11.46
N VAL A 31 -9.99 5.03 -10.45
CA VAL A 31 -8.73 4.31 -10.54
C VAL A 31 -8.89 3.00 -9.78
N ARG A 32 -8.47 1.87 -10.35
CA ARG A 32 -8.50 0.59 -9.64
C ARG A 32 -7.27 0.44 -8.76
N TRP A 33 -7.53 0.01 -7.54
CA TRP A 33 -6.56 -0.28 -6.51
C TRP A 33 -6.68 -1.74 -6.09
N LEU A 34 -5.55 -2.37 -5.90
CA LEU A 34 -5.41 -3.72 -5.38
C LEU A 34 -4.97 -3.61 -3.93
N VAL A 35 -5.90 -3.80 -3.01
CA VAL A 35 -5.65 -3.79 -1.58
C VAL A 35 -5.19 -5.19 -1.18
N ARG A 36 -3.93 -5.29 -0.74
CA ARG A 36 -3.37 -6.51 -0.18
C ARG A 36 -3.32 -6.39 1.33
N THR A 37 -4.30 -7.02 1.97
CA THR A 37 -4.42 -7.06 3.42
C THR A 37 -3.80 -8.34 3.94
N LYS A 38 -2.82 -8.22 4.84
CA LYS A 38 -2.23 -9.33 5.57
C LYS A 38 -3.33 -10.06 6.37
N LYS A 39 -3.43 -11.38 6.23
CA LYS A 39 -4.33 -12.19 7.07
C LYS A 39 -3.88 -12.19 8.52
N ASN A 40 -4.79 -12.35 9.47
CA ASN A 40 -4.45 -12.35 10.90
C ASN A 40 -3.79 -13.66 11.34
N GLU A 41 -4.07 -14.77 10.65
CA GLU A 41 -3.65 -16.11 11.03
C GLU A 41 -2.68 -16.69 10.01
N LEU A 42 -1.54 -17.20 10.47
CA LEU A 42 -0.67 -18.03 9.65
C LEU A 42 -1.32 -19.42 9.50
N PRO A 43 -1.35 -20.01 8.29
CA PRO A 43 -1.83 -21.38 8.10
C PRO A 43 -1.08 -22.35 9.02
N ARG A 44 -1.83 -23.27 9.64
CA ARG A 44 -1.32 -24.31 10.55
C ARG A 44 -0.27 -25.15 9.82
N GLY A 45 1.01 -24.86 10.02
CA GLY A 45 2.13 -25.44 9.29
C GLY A 45 3.22 -24.45 8.86
N ALA A 46 3.03 -23.15 9.10
CA ALA A 46 4.03 -22.12 8.78
C ALA A 46 5.32 -22.28 9.61
N GLY A 47 6.46 -22.28 8.92
CA GLY A 47 7.78 -22.40 9.52
C GLY A 47 8.21 -21.13 10.25
N GLU A 48 9.40 -21.15 10.85
CA GLU A 48 9.93 -19.98 11.57
C GLU A 48 10.23 -18.78 10.64
N GLU A 49 10.57 -19.04 9.38
CA GLU A 49 10.77 -18.01 8.35
C GLU A 49 9.47 -17.27 7.99
N ASP A 50 8.35 -17.99 7.88
CA ASP A 50 7.04 -17.39 7.58
C ASP A 50 6.60 -16.45 8.70
N LYS A 51 6.89 -16.80 9.96
CA LYS A 51 6.62 -15.93 11.13
C LYS A 51 7.42 -14.62 11.07
N LYS A 52 8.70 -14.69 10.68
CA LYS A 52 9.56 -13.49 10.53
C LYS A 52 9.07 -12.61 9.38
N ARG A 53 8.78 -13.19 8.21
CA ARG A 53 8.23 -12.47 7.06
C ARG A 53 6.86 -11.87 7.37
N PHE A 54 6.03 -12.59 8.11
CA PHE A 54 4.74 -12.11 8.57
C PHE A 54 4.90 -10.92 9.52
N ALA A 55 5.81 -10.98 10.50
CA ALA A 55 6.05 -9.86 11.42
C ALA A 55 6.41 -8.56 10.68
N LEU A 56 7.19 -8.65 9.60
CA LEU A 56 7.61 -7.53 8.76
C LEU A 56 6.57 -7.12 7.70
N ALA A 57 5.63 -8.00 7.35
CA ALA A 57 4.65 -7.75 6.31
C ALA A 57 3.68 -6.63 6.72
N ARG A 58 3.57 -5.62 5.87
CA ARG A 58 2.61 -4.52 5.97
C ARG A 58 1.47 -4.71 4.97
N SER A 59 0.28 -4.23 5.32
CA SER A 59 -0.81 -4.05 4.37
C SER A 59 -0.48 -2.90 3.42
N TYR A 60 -0.70 -3.09 2.12
CA TYR A 60 -0.46 -2.06 1.13
C TYR A 60 -1.51 -2.11 0.04
N MET A 61 -1.73 -0.97 -0.62
CA MET A 61 -2.57 -0.86 -1.79
C MET A 61 -1.70 -0.55 -3.01
N VAL A 62 -1.91 -1.26 -4.10
CA VAL A 62 -1.21 -1.07 -5.37
C VAL A 62 -2.18 -0.54 -6.39
N ARG A 63 -1.84 0.56 -7.05
CA ARG A 63 -2.60 1.06 -8.17
C ARG A 63 -2.42 0.13 -9.37
N VAL A 64 -3.52 -0.36 -9.93
CA VAL A 64 -3.52 -1.27 -11.08
C VAL A 64 -3.55 -0.50 -12.39
N ASP A 65 -4.28 0.61 -12.44
CA ASP A 65 -4.35 1.44 -13.64
C ASP A 65 -3.11 2.35 -13.75
N GLU A 66 -2.39 2.21 -14.86
CA GLU A 66 -1.26 3.09 -15.22
C GLU A 66 -1.69 4.25 -16.10
N LEU A 67 -2.74 4.06 -16.91
CA LEU A 67 -3.24 5.01 -17.90
C LEU A 67 -4.71 5.35 -17.65
N VAL A 68 -5.05 6.64 -17.70
CA VAL A 68 -6.45 7.08 -17.69
C VAL A 68 -6.75 7.94 -18.91
N ALA A 69 -7.98 7.84 -19.42
CA ALA A 69 -8.45 8.67 -20.52
C ALA A 69 -9.19 9.89 -19.97
N CYS A 70 -8.75 11.09 -20.37
CA CYS A 70 -9.44 12.32 -19.99
C CYS A 70 -10.88 12.32 -20.50
N ARG A 71 -11.85 12.67 -19.65
CA ARG A 71 -13.27 12.75 -20.06
C ARG A 71 -13.53 13.83 -21.11
N LYS A 72 -12.73 14.91 -21.12
CA LYS A 72 -12.91 16.07 -22.01
C LYS A 72 -12.16 15.93 -23.34
N CYS A 73 -10.84 15.71 -23.30
CA CYS A 73 -10.03 15.66 -24.51
C CYS A 73 -9.81 14.24 -25.06
N ARG A 74 -10.30 13.20 -24.36
CA ARG A 74 -10.14 11.76 -24.70
C ARG A 74 -8.70 11.26 -24.82
N LYS A 75 -7.72 12.13 -24.58
CA LYS A 75 -6.30 11.79 -24.58
C LYS A 75 -5.99 10.94 -23.35
N ARG A 76 -5.24 9.86 -23.58
CA ARG A 76 -4.73 8.98 -22.53
C ARG A 76 -3.48 9.61 -21.94
N PHE A 77 -3.35 9.59 -20.63
CA PHE A 77 -2.15 10.04 -19.94
C PHE A 77 -1.84 9.08 -18.80
N GLU A 78 -0.56 9.00 -18.48
CA GLU A 78 -0.06 8.19 -17.38
C GLU A 78 -0.37 8.88 -16.05
N LEU A 79 -0.81 8.11 -15.05
CA LEU A 79 -0.87 8.64 -13.69
C LEU A 79 0.56 8.73 -13.13
N THR A 80 1.17 9.89 -13.26
CA THR A 80 2.41 10.22 -12.57
C THR A 80 2.13 10.38 -11.07
N GLY A 81 2.53 9.40 -10.28
CA GLY A 81 2.33 9.38 -8.83
C GLY A 81 2.77 8.06 -8.19
N GLN A 82 2.69 7.98 -6.87
CA GLN A 82 3.03 6.77 -6.12
C GLN A 82 2.06 5.64 -6.50
N SER A 83 2.59 4.53 -7.02
CA SER A 83 1.82 3.34 -7.40
C SER A 83 1.53 2.43 -6.20
N VAL A 84 2.31 2.54 -5.13
CA VAL A 84 2.14 1.75 -3.91
C VAL A 84 1.94 2.70 -2.74
N VAL A 85 0.84 2.51 -2.01
CA VAL A 85 0.57 3.24 -0.78
C VAL A 85 0.53 2.22 0.35
N LEU A 86 1.38 2.42 1.36
CA LEU A 86 1.37 1.59 2.56
C LEU A 86 0.15 1.96 3.39
N ILE A 87 -0.66 0.94 3.71
CA ILE A 87 -1.81 1.11 4.58
C ILE A 87 -1.26 0.99 5.98
N SER A 88 -1.01 2.11 6.64
CA SER A 88 -0.70 2.12 8.07
C SER A 88 -1.95 1.72 8.84
N SER A 89 -2.25 0.41 8.86
CA SER A 89 -3.07 -0.17 9.92
C SER A 89 -2.26 0.09 11.19
N ASN A 90 -2.73 1.01 12.02
CA ASN A 90 -2.13 1.39 13.31
C ASN A 90 -2.20 0.24 14.34
N ALA A 91 -1.88 -0.98 13.94
CA ALA A 91 -1.63 -2.10 14.83
C ALA A 91 -0.16 -2.00 15.23
N ALA A 92 0.03 -1.39 16.40
CA ALA A 92 1.25 -1.33 17.20
C ALA A 92 2.37 -2.25 16.72
N ALA A 93 3.50 -1.66 16.34
CA ALA A 93 4.77 -2.35 16.48
C ALA A 93 5.07 -2.43 17.99
N PRO A 94 5.10 -3.61 18.63
CA PRO A 94 5.75 -3.71 19.92
C PRO A 94 7.26 -3.69 19.66
N GLY A 95 7.94 -2.61 20.03
CA GLY A 95 9.39 -2.62 20.12
C GLY A 95 10.15 -1.73 19.14
N SER A 96 9.70 -0.49 18.88
CA SER A 96 10.70 0.57 18.88
C SER A 96 11.15 0.74 20.33
N ALA A 97 12.17 -0.03 20.71
CA ALA A 97 12.95 0.24 21.89
C ALA A 97 13.31 1.72 21.83
N ASP A 98 12.80 2.43 22.84
CA ASP A 98 13.19 3.74 23.27
C ASP A 98 14.72 3.85 23.18
N PHE A 99 15.22 4.43 22.09
CA PHE A 99 16.59 4.89 22.04
C PHE A 99 16.58 6.25 22.73
N ASP A 100 16.67 6.21 24.06
CA ASP A 100 16.92 7.38 24.90
C ASP A 100 18.40 7.75 24.73
N PRO A 101 18.73 8.87 24.05
CA PRO A 101 20.11 9.28 23.85
C PRO A 101 20.73 9.92 25.11
N GLU A 102 20.03 9.98 26.26
CA GLU A 102 20.46 10.72 27.45
C GLU A 102 21.08 9.84 28.55
N SER A 103 21.32 8.55 28.29
CA SER A 103 22.08 7.67 29.20
C SER A 103 23.58 7.54 28.84
N PHE A 104 24.18 8.60 28.28
CA PHE A 104 25.64 8.75 28.18
C PHE A 104 26.07 9.96 29.02
N GLY A 105 26.00 9.83 30.34
CA GLY A 105 26.28 10.95 31.24
C GLY A 105 26.62 10.57 32.66
N ASN A 106 27.43 9.53 32.88
CA ASN A 106 28.14 9.39 34.14
C ASN A 106 29.34 10.36 34.14
N ARG A 107 29.15 11.58 34.66
CA ARG A 107 30.21 12.33 35.33
C ARG A 107 29.68 13.41 36.27
#